data_AF-D8G334-F1
#
_entry.id   AF-D8G334-F1
#
_cell.length_a   1.000
_cell.length_b   1.000
_cell.length_c   1.000
_cell.angle_alpha   90.00
_cell.angle_beta   90.00
_cell.angle_gamma   90.00
#
_symmetry.space_group_name_H-M   'P 1'
#
loop_
_entity.id
_entity.type
_entity.pdbx_description
1 polymer ?
#
loop_
_entity_poly.entity_id
_entity_poly.type
_entity_poly.pdbx_seq_one_letter_code
_entity_poly.pdbx_strand_id
1 'polypeptide(L)'
;MIKHFKLLDSVAILKPVSNTRLTLVEPEYASISSLPVGLVGTIVEVYDTGNDYQYLVEFADNQGIEYAMAILKEDEILVLQYELAVA
;
A
#
# COMPACT_ATOMS: atom_id res chain seq x y z
N MET A 1 17.87 13.34 7.81
CA MET A 1 17.77 12.71 6.49
C MET A 1 16.36 12.16 6.40
N ILE A 2 15.50 12.74 5.54
CA ILE A 2 14.14 12.22 5.36
C ILE A 2 14.30 10.84 4.72
N LYS A 3 13.78 9.79 5.37
CA LYS A 3 13.88 8.41 4.90
C LYS A 3 12.72 8.18 3.93
N HIS A 4 12.97 8.25 2.62
CA HIS A 4 11.98 7.87 1.62
C HIS A 4 11.72 6.36 1.69
N PHE A 5 10.46 5.97 1.48
CA PHE A 5 10.08 4.57 1.39
C PHE A 5 10.63 3.94 0.11
N LYS A 6 10.91 2.66 0.16
CA LYS A 6 11.64 1.93 -0.89
C LYS A 6 10.76 0.88 -1.53
N LEU A 7 11.17 0.46 -2.72
CA LEU A 7 10.61 -0.72 -3.38
C LEU A 7 10.67 -1.93 -2.43
N LEU A 8 9.57 -2.67 -2.36
CA LEU A 8 9.34 -3.83 -1.50
C LEU A 8 9.23 -3.55 0.01
N ASP A 9 9.16 -2.28 0.44
CA ASP A 9 8.76 -2.00 1.82
C ASP A 9 7.31 -2.46 2.05
N SER A 10 7.08 -3.17 3.15
CA SER A 10 5.72 -3.41 3.66
C SER A 10 5.20 -2.15 4.31
N VAL A 11 3.99 -1.74 3.97
CA VAL A 11 3.37 -0.52 4.46
C VAL A 11 1.95 -0.76 4.96
N ALA A 12 1.53 -0.06 6.01
CA ALA A 12 0.14 -0.01 6.45
C ALA A 12 -0.51 1.30 6.00
N ILE A 13 -1.77 1.26 5.55
CA ILE A 13 -2.50 2.48 5.20
C ILE A 13 -2.98 3.24 6.44
N LEU A 14 -2.76 4.56 6.46
CA LEU A 14 -3.10 5.46 7.57
C LEU A 14 -4.49 6.08 7.44
N LYS A 15 -5.04 6.08 6.21
CA LYS A 15 -6.37 6.65 5.89
C LYS A 15 -7.12 5.65 5.00
N PRO A 16 -8.47 5.60 5.08
CA PRO A 16 -9.24 4.76 4.18
C PRO A 16 -9.00 5.14 2.72
N VAL A 17 -8.78 4.15 1.85
CA VAL A 17 -8.58 4.37 0.41
C VAL A 17 -9.87 4.05 -0.32
N SER A 18 -10.53 5.07 -0.87
CA SER A 18 -11.76 4.92 -1.66
C SER A 18 -11.55 3.97 -2.85
N ASN A 19 -12.55 3.15 -3.15
CA ASN A 19 -12.53 2.24 -4.31
C ASN A 19 -12.32 2.96 -5.65
N THR A 20 -12.69 4.24 -5.75
CA THR A 20 -12.44 5.07 -6.94
C THR A 20 -10.97 5.32 -7.25
N ARG A 21 -10.09 5.10 -6.25
CA ARG A 21 -8.63 5.19 -6.41
C ARG A 21 -7.97 3.82 -6.60
N LEU A 22 -8.76 2.74 -6.56
CA LEU A 22 -8.24 1.38 -6.66
C LEU A 22 -8.26 0.93 -8.10
N THR A 23 -7.15 0.33 -8.52
CA THR A 23 -7.16 -0.61 -9.63
C THR A 23 -7.48 -1.97 -9.02
N LEU A 24 -8.72 -2.43 -9.20
CA LEU A 24 -9.16 -3.75 -8.74
C LEU A 24 -8.84 -4.79 -9.81
N VAL A 25 -8.22 -5.88 -9.40
CA VAL A 25 -7.89 -7.00 -10.30
C VAL A 25 -9.06 -7.98 -10.40
N GLU A 26 -9.74 -8.20 -9.28
CA GLU A 26 -10.73 -9.29 -9.16
C GLU A 26 -12.18 -8.78 -8.90
N PRO A 27 -13.21 -9.34 -9.57
CA PRO A 27 -14.59 -8.84 -9.50
C PRO A 27 -15.26 -8.92 -8.12
N GLU A 28 -14.89 -9.89 -7.29
CA GLU A 28 -15.46 -10.08 -5.95
C GLU A 28 -15.17 -8.91 -5.00
N TYR A 29 -14.11 -8.15 -5.27
CA TYR A 29 -13.73 -6.96 -4.52
C TYR A 29 -14.44 -5.69 -5.02
N ALA A 30 -15.22 -5.75 -6.10
CA ALA A 30 -15.97 -4.61 -6.64
C ALA A 30 -17.04 -4.05 -5.67
N SER A 31 -17.44 -4.85 -4.68
CA SER A 31 -18.38 -4.44 -3.62
C SER A 31 -17.73 -3.63 -2.49
N ILE A 32 -16.39 -3.60 -2.43
CA ILE A 32 -15.67 -2.84 -1.40
C ILE A 32 -15.79 -1.35 -1.71
N SER A 33 -16.23 -0.58 -0.73
CA SER A 33 -16.31 0.88 -0.81
C SER A 33 -14.97 1.55 -0.55
N SER A 34 -14.15 0.97 0.34
CA SER A 34 -12.81 1.47 0.65
C SER A 34 -11.93 0.40 1.31
N LEU A 35 -10.62 0.50 1.11
CA LEU A 35 -9.64 -0.25 1.92
C LEU A 35 -9.56 0.36 3.34
N PRO A 36 -9.54 -0.47 4.40
CA PRO A 36 -9.58 0.00 5.79
C PRO A 36 -8.21 0.38 6.35
N VAL A 37 -8.17 1.37 7.25
CA VAL A 37 -6.95 1.76 7.98
C VAL A 37 -6.26 0.54 8.62
N GLY A 38 -4.94 0.48 8.50
CA GLY A 38 -4.12 -0.63 9.01
C GLY A 38 -3.97 -1.80 8.05
N LEU A 39 -4.69 -1.82 6.92
CA LEU A 39 -4.44 -2.81 5.87
C LEU A 39 -2.99 -2.70 5.38
N VAL A 40 -2.33 -3.85 5.31
CA VAL A 40 -0.93 -3.96 4.90
C VAL A 40 -0.85 -4.24 3.41
N GLY A 41 0.04 -3.54 2.73
CA GLY A 41 0.40 -3.78 1.34
C GLY A 41 1.92 -3.67 1.12
N THR A 42 2.34 -3.86 -0.12
CA THR A 42 3.75 -3.83 -0.53
C THR A 42 3.97 -2.74 -1.56
N ILE A 43 5.01 -1.92 -1.40
CA ILE A 43 5.39 -0.96 -2.44
C ILE A 43 5.98 -1.71 -3.64
N VAL A 44 5.33 -1.61 -4.80
CA VAL A 44 5.77 -2.26 -6.05
C VAL A 44 6.28 -1.28 -7.10
N GLU A 45 6.06 0.03 -6.91
CA GLU A 45 6.66 1.08 -7.74
C GLU A 45 6.82 2.37 -6.92
N VAL A 46 7.90 3.12 -7.20
CA VAL A 46 8.18 4.41 -6.55
C VAL A 46 8.28 5.50 -7.60
N TYR A 47 7.35 6.46 -7.57
CA TYR A 47 7.33 7.59 -8.48
C TYR A 47 7.96 8.82 -7.80
N ASP A 48 9.09 9.28 -8.34
CA ASP A 48 9.67 10.57 -8.01
C ASP A 48 9.09 11.64 -8.95
N THR A 49 8.26 12.54 -8.41
CA THR A 49 7.64 13.62 -9.19
C THR A 49 8.42 14.94 -9.09
N GLY A 50 9.60 14.93 -8.49
CA GLY A 50 10.47 16.09 -8.24
C GLY A 50 10.08 16.92 -7.02
N ASN A 51 8.79 17.01 -6.71
CA ASN A 51 8.29 17.72 -5.51
C ASN A 51 7.81 16.79 -4.40
N ASP A 52 7.29 15.61 -4.77
CA ASP A 52 6.77 14.60 -3.84
C ASP A 52 7.05 13.18 -4.36
N TYR A 53 7.02 12.22 -3.45
CA TYR A 53 7.01 10.80 -3.77
C TYR A 53 5.58 10.25 -3.76
N GLN A 54 5.30 9.37 -4.72
CA GLN A 54 4.09 8.55 -4.74
C GLN A 54 4.49 7.08 -4.84
N TYR A 55 3.67 6.22 -4.27
CA TYR A 55 3.96 4.81 -4.11
C TYR A 55 2.81 4.00 -4.68
N LEU A 56 3.08 3.15 -5.67
CA LEU A 56 2.12 2.11 -6.05
C LEU A 56 2.20 1.00 -5.00
N VAL A 57 1.10 0.78 -4.31
CA VAL A 57 1.00 -0.23 -3.26
C VAL A 57 0.07 -1.34 -3.73
N GLU A 58 0.58 -2.56 -3.70
CA GLU A 58 -0.16 -3.80 -3.96
C GLU A 58 -0.75 -4.35 -2.66
N PHE A 59 -2.00 -4.78 -2.72
CA PHE A 59 -2.71 -5.47 -1.65
C PHE A 59 -3.07 -6.88 -2.12
N ALA A 60 -2.63 -7.86 -1.33
CA ALA A 60 -2.84 -9.27 -1.59
C ALA A 60 -3.69 -9.91 -0.49
N ASP A 61 -4.42 -10.96 -0.86
CA ASP A 61 -5.20 -11.76 0.07
C ASP A 61 -4.28 -12.65 0.94
N ASN A 62 -4.87 -13.50 1.79
CA ASN A 62 -4.12 -14.41 2.65
C ASN A 62 -3.40 -15.55 1.91
N GLN A 63 -3.62 -15.70 0.60
CA GLN A 63 -2.92 -16.64 -0.28
C GLN A 63 -1.81 -15.95 -1.08
N GLY A 64 -1.65 -14.64 -0.92
CA GLY A 64 -0.68 -13.84 -1.68
C GLY A 64 -1.18 -13.51 -3.09
N ILE A 65 -2.48 -13.60 -3.35
CA ILE A 65 -3.08 -13.20 -4.64
C ILE A 65 -3.41 -11.72 -4.56
N GLU A 66 -2.85 -10.94 -5.48
CA GLU A 66 -3.19 -9.53 -5.65
C GLU A 66 -4.69 -9.35 -5.92
N TYR A 67 -5.32 -8.42 -5.22
CA TYR A 67 -6.71 -8.04 -5.50
C TYR A 67 -6.93 -6.54 -5.70
N ALA A 68 -6.01 -5.69 -5.23
CA ALA A 68 -6.10 -4.25 -5.41
C ALA A 68 -4.72 -3.59 -5.45
N MET A 69 -4.63 -2.52 -6.23
CA MET A 69 -3.53 -1.57 -6.19
C MET A 69 -4.03 -0.15 -6.00
N ALA A 70 -3.22 0.68 -5.34
CA ALA A 70 -3.48 2.11 -5.22
C ALA A 70 -2.18 2.91 -5.28
N ILE A 71 -2.24 4.09 -5.91
CA ILE A 71 -1.18 5.09 -5.79
C ILE A 71 -1.44 5.93 -4.54
N LEU A 72 -0.52 5.86 -3.59
CA LEU A 72 -0.60 6.49 -2.27
C LEU A 72 0.55 7.47 -2.05
N LYS A 73 0.28 8.53 -1.29
CA LYS A 73 1.29 9.50 -0.87
C LYS A 73 2.00 9.07 0.42
N GLU A 74 3.14 9.69 0.71
CA GLU A 74 3.91 9.45 1.93
C GLU A 74 3.06 9.63 3.21
N ASP A 75 2.16 10.61 3.24
CA ASP A 75 1.29 10.89 4.40
C ASP A 75 0.06 9.96 4.51
N GLU A 76 -0.08 9.02 3.59
CA GLU A 76 -1.17 8.04 3.55
C GLU A 76 -0.73 6.64 4.01
N ILE A 77 0.58 6.41 4.19
CA ILE A 77 1.13 5.10 4.51
C ILE A 77 2.22 5.17 5.58
N LEU A 78 2.41 4.06 6.27
CA LEU A 78 3.43 3.87 7.30
C LEU A 78 4.26 2.63 6.98
N VAL A 79 5.57 2.78 6.79
CA VAL A 79 6.47 1.63 6.62
C VAL A 79 6.54 0.81 7.91
N LEU A 80 6.31 -0.49 7.76
CA LEU A 80 6.42 -1.48 8.80
C LEU A 80 7.84 -2.04 8.82
N GLN A 81 8.54 -1.82 9.93
CA GLN A 81 9.85 -2.41 10.16
C GLN A 81 9.66 -3.60 11.10
N TYR A 82 9.76 -4.80 10.53
CA TYR A 82 9.77 -6.03 11.30
C TYR A 82 11.19 -6.29 11.76
N GLU A 83 11.43 -6.20 13.06
CA GLU A 83 12.62 -6.82 13.64
C GLU A 83 12.29 -8.29 13.88
N LEU A 84 13.17 -9.18 13.40
CA LEU A 84 13.07 -10.59 13.72
C LEU A 84 13.29 -10.73 15.23
N ALA A 85 12.22 -10.84 16.01
CA ALA A 85 12.33 -11.18 17.41
C ALA A 85 12.90 -12.60 17.48
N VAL A 86 14.14 -12.74 17.96
CA VAL A 86 14.71 -14.05 18.25
C VAL A 86 13.88 -14.65 19.38
N ALA A 87 13.18 -15.75 19.08
CA ALA A 87 12.40 -16.52 20.03
C ALA A 87 13.29 -17.46 20.85
#